data_AF-A0A9P6SI83-F1
#
_entry.id   AF-A0A9P6SI83-F1
#
_cell.length_a   1.000
_cell.length_b   1.000
_cell.length_c   1.000
_cell.angle_alpha   90.00
_cell.angle_beta   90.00
_cell.angle_gamma   90.00
#
_symmetry.space_group_name_H-M   'P 1'
#
loop_
_entity.id
_entity.type
_entity.pdbx_description
1 polymer ?
#
loop_
_entity_poly.entity_id
_entity_poly.type
_entity_poly.pdbx_seq_one_letter_code
_entity_poly.pdbx_strand_id
1 'polypeptide(L)'
;MNDQLIDSNGFPRSDIDLVVVRTARSNIIRLKNDMKALMLQIEEALHAVHAEALEEKQRQAAEKKKEQELLGTMPAGSAAPTTTTTPTITDEAVLERSLPPFARVNAVAPDSPAHEAGLVQGDRIVVFGTVNVNTPNTLPTLSAHVQSRENKPIVVKVQRGDSTDLVSLILVPKQGWGGRGLLGCHIVPA
;
A
#
# COMPACT_ATOMS: atom_id res chain seq x y z
N MET A 1 31.72 4.05 -12.88
CA MET A 1 32.02 3.36 -14.17
C MET A 1 32.64 4.31 -15.20
N ASN A 2 33.56 5.18 -14.77
CA ASN A 2 34.20 6.15 -15.68
C ASN A 2 35.72 5.95 -15.76
N ASP A 3 36.21 4.79 -15.29
CA ASP A 3 37.65 4.55 -15.25
C ASP A 3 38.23 4.52 -16.67
N GLN A 4 39.41 5.11 -16.79
CA GLN A 4 40.12 5.19 -18.06
C GLN A 4 40.52 3.80 -18.53
N LEU A 5 40.24 3.52 -19.80
CA LEU A 5 40.55 2.23 -20.45
C LEU A 5 41.95 2.21 -21.08
N ILE A 6 42.76 3.21 -20.75
CA ILE A 6 44.14 3.36 -21.20
C ILE A 6 45.07 3.35 -20.00
N ASP A 7 46.29 2.91 -20.23
CA ASP A 7 47.37 2.92 -19.24
C ASP A 7 48.04 4.30 -19.14
N SER A 8 49.02 4.42 -18.25
CA SER A 8 49.80 5.65 -18.03
C SER A 8 50.67 6.05 -19.23
N ASN A 9 50.90 5.13 -20.16
CA ASN A 9 51.70 5.34 -21.37
C ASN A 9 50.83 5.66 -22.60
N GLY A 10 49.50 5.71 -22.43
CA GLY A 10 48.54 6.03 -23.50
C GLY A 10 48.14 4.83 -24.36
N PHE A 11 48.51 3.61 -23.97
CA PHE A 11 48.15 2.38 -24.69
C PHE A 11 46.89 1.72 -24.09
N PRO A 12 46.14 0.94 -24.87
CA PRO A 12 45.01 0.17 -24.36
C PRO A 12 45.47 -0.79 -23.26
N ARG A 13 44.78 -0.78 -22.12
CA ARG A 13 45.10 -1.63 -20.98
C ARG A 13 45.06 -3.12 -21.37
N SER A 14 46.16 -3.83 -21.10
CA SER A 14 46.33 -5.25 -21.45
C SER A 14 45.78 -6.20 -20.37
N ASP A 15 45.52 -5.70 -19.17
CA ASP A 15 44.99 -6.41 -18.02
C ASP A 15 43.47 -6.62 -18.07
N ILE A 16 42.78 -6.00 -19.04
CA ILE A 16 41.31 -5.95 -19.09
C ILE A 16 40.82 -6.16 -20.54
N ASP A 17 39.74 -6.93 -20.70
CA ASP A 17 39.04 -7.03 -21.99
C ASP A 17 38.25 -5.74 -22.29
N LEU A 18 38.86 -4.89 -23.10
CA LEU A 18 38.31 -3.58 -23.47
C LEU A 18 37.02 -3.67 -24.28
N VAL A 19 36.84 -4.72 -25.08
CA VAL A 19 35.66 -4.88 -25.93
C VAL A 19 34.45 -5.21 -25.06
N VAL A 20 34.62 -6.14 -24.13
CA VAL A 20 33.58 -6.50 -23.16
C VAL A 20 33.24 -5.30 -22.28
N VAL A 21 34.23 -4.58 -21.77
CA VAL A 21 33.99 -3.41 -20.91
C VAL A 21 33.30 -2.28 -21.69
N ARG A 22 33.68 -2.00 -22.94
CA ARG A 22 33.00 -0.99 -23.77
C ARG A 22 31.56 -1.38 -24.07
N THR A 23 31.32 -2.64 -24.40
CA THR A 23 29.98 -3.16 -24.68
C THR A 23 29.09 -3.08 -23.45
N ALA A 24 29.59 -3.55 -22.30
CA ALA A 24 28.89 -3.47 -21.02
C ALA A 24 28.59 -2.02 -20.63
N ARG A 25 29.56 -1.10 -20.77
CA ARG A 25 29.35 0.34 -20.48
C ARG A 25 28.28 0.93 -21.39
N SER A 26 28.31 0.64 -22.69
CA SER A 26 27.29 1.12 -23.63
C SER A 26 25.90 0.63 -23.25
N ASN A 27 25.77 -0.66 -22.92
CA ASN A 27 24.50 -1.25 -22.49
C ASN A 27 23.97 -0.60 -21.20
N ILE A 28 24.85 -0.40 -20.21
CA ILE A 28 24.49 0.26 -18.96
C ILE A 28 24.04 1.70 -19.20
N ILE A 29 24.75 2.44 -20.06
CA ILE A 29 24.38 3.83 -20.40
C ILE A 29 23.00 3.85 -21.07
N ARG A 30 22.73 2.96 -22.03
CA ARG A 30 21.42 2.84 -22.68
C ARG A 30 20.31 2.57 -21.66
N LEU A 31 20.46 1.53 -20.85
CA LEU A 31 19.48 1.18 -19.82
C LEU A 31 19.23 2.32 -18.82
N LYS A 32 20.29 3.04 -18.42
CA LYS A 32 20.14 4.19 -17.52
C LYS A 32 19.42 5.36 -18.18
N ASN A 33 19.63 5.56 -19.48
CA ASN A 33 18.90 6.59 -20.23
C ASN A 33 17.44 6.19 -20.42
N ASP A 34 17.16 4.94 -20.78
CA ASP A 34 15.81 4.41 -20.94
C ASP A 34 15.04 4.49 -19.61
N MET A 35 15.67 4.11 -18.51
CA MET A 35 15.09 4.23 -17.16
C MET A 35 14.76 5.69 -16.82
N LYS A 36 15.65 6.64 -17.15
CA LYS A 36 15.36 8.08 -16.95
C LYS A 36 14.21 8.56 -17.82
N ALA A 37 14.14 8.12 -19.07
CA ALA A 37 13.05 8.46 -19.99
C ALA A 37 11.71 7.91 -19.47
N LEU A 38 11.68 6.65 -19.02
CA LEU A 38 10.49 6.03 -18.43
C LEU A 38 10.05 6.75 -17.15
N MET A 39 10.98 7.13 -16.27
CA MET A 39 10.64 7.90 -15.07
C MET A 39 10.00 9.24 -15.41
N LEU A 40 10.52 9.94 -16.41
CA LEU A 40 9.95 11.23 -16.84
C LEU A 40 8.55 11.06 -17.44
N GLN A 41 8.32 9.99 -18.22
CA GLN A 41 6.99 9.67 -18.74
C GLN A 41 5.98 9.35 -17.63
N ILE A 42 6.42 8.62 -16.59
CA ILE A 42 5.57 8.31 -15.43
C ILE A 42 5.23 9.59 -14.67
N GLU A 43 6.21 10.47 -14.45
CA GLU A 43 6.00 11.77 -13.80
C GLU A 43 4.97 12.62 -14.56
N GLU A 44 5.11 12.74 -15.88
CA GLU A 44 4.17 13.48 -16.73
C GLU A 44 2.76 12.89 -16.67
N ALA A 45 2.62 11.57 -16.83
CA ALA A 45 1.32 10.89 -16.77
C ALA A 45 0.65 11.06 -15.40
N LEU A 46 1.42 11.00 -14.32
CA LEU A 46 0.91 11.20 -12.96
C LEU A 46 0.43 12.64 -12.75
N HIS A 47 1.19 13.62 -13.23
CA HIS A 47 0.78 15.02 -13.18
C HIS A 47 -0.50 15.28 -13.97
N ALA A 48 -0.68 14.66 -15.14
CA ALA A 48 -1.91 14.79 -15.94
C ALA A 48 -3.13 14.27 -15.18
N VAL A 49 -3.07 13.06 -14.61
CA VAL A 49 -4.17 12.47 -13.84
C VAL A 49 -4.53 13.32 -12.62
N HIS A 50 -3.52 13.82 -11.89
CA HIS A 50 -3.77 14.68 -10.73
C HIS A 50 -4.30 16.06 -11.10
N ALA A 51 -3.90 16.63 -12.24
CA ALA A 51 -4.46 17.88 -12.74
C ALA A 51 -5.95 17.74 -13.05
N GLU A 52 -6.33 16.66 -13.75
CA GLU A 52 -7.73 16.34 -14.04
C GLU A 52 -8.55 16.12 -12.75
N ALA A 53 -8.02 15.35 -11.79
CA ALA A 53 -8.68 15.14 -10.51
C ALA A 53 -8.84 16.43 -9.68
N LEU A 54 -7.87 17.35 -9.75
CA LEU A 54 -7.96 18.66 -9.12
C LEU A 54 -9.04 19.52 -9.79
N GLU A 55 -9.12 19.52 -11.12
CA GLU A 55 -10.18 20.21 -11.86
C GLU A 55 -11.58 19.65 -11.54
N GLU A 56 -11.74 18.32 -11.52
CA GLU A 56 -12.99 17.68 -11.14
C GLU A 56 -13.39 18.02 -9.70
N LYS A 57 -12.44 17.98 -8.77
CA LYS A 57 -12.67 18.36 -7.38
C LYS A 57 -13.06 19.84 -7.25
N GLN A 58 -12.48 20.72 -8.06
CA GLN A 58 -12.85 22.13 -8.11
C GLN A 58 -14.23 22.34 -8.73
N ARG A 59 -14.57 21.62 -9.80
CA ARG A 59 -15.91 21.64 -10.41
C ARG A 59 -16.97 21.15 -9.43
N GLN A 60 -16.73 20.04 -8.74
CA GLN A 60 -17.62 19.53 -7.70
C GLN A 60 -17.73 20.50 -6.51
N ALA A 61 -16.64 21.18 -6.12
CA ALA A 61 -16.69 22.21 -5.08
C ALA A 61 -17.45 23.46 -5.53
N ALA A 62 -17.36 23.84 -6.81
CA ALA A 62 -18.10 24.94 -7.40
C ALA A 62 -19.60 24.62 -7.56
N GLU A 63 -19.92 23.39 -7.94
CA GLU A 63 -21.29 22.87 -7.99
C GLU A 63 -21.90 22.79 -6.59
N LYS A 64 -21.17 22.24 -5.61
CA LYS A 64 -21.59 22.25 -4.20
C LYS A 64 -21.76 23.67 -3.66
N LYS A 65 -20.90 24.62 -4.04
CA LYS A 65 -21.07 26.04 -3.67
C LYS A 65 -22.31 26.66 -4.30
N LYS A 66 -22.59 26.38 -5.58
CA LYS A 66 -23.81 26.85 -6.26
C LYS A 66 -25.08 26.25 -5.65
N GLU A 67 -25.04 24.97 -5.28
CA GLU A 67 -26.15 24.29 -4.61
C GLU A 67 -26.36 24.81 -3.18
N GLN A 68 -25.27 25.15 -2.48
CA GLN A 68 -25.31 25.76 -1.16
C GLN A 68 -25.75 27.24 -1.17
N GLU A 69 -25.44 28.00 -2.23
CA GLU A 69 -25.93 29.38 -2.44
C GLU A 69 -27.41 29.44 -2.84
N LEU A 70 -27.98 28.36 -3.41
CA LEU A 70 -29.40 28.31 -3.78
C LEU A 70 -30.32 28.00 -2.57
N LEU A 71 -29.78 27.63 -1.39
CA LEU A 71 -30.57 27.20 -0.23
C LEU A 71 -30.32 27.98 1.09
N GLY A 72 -29.84 29.23 1.08
CA GLY A 72 -29.57 29.90 2.37
C GLY A 72 -29.46 31.42 2.40
N THR A 73 -30.57 32.07 2.78
CA THR A 73 -30.64 33.44 3.27
C THR A 73 -30.37 33.48 4.79
N MET A 74 -29.47 34.38 5.22
CA MET A 74 -29.26 34.99 6.56
C MET A 74 -28.40 34.25 7.63
N PRO A 75 -27.73 35.00 8.56
CA PRO A 75 -26.34 34.75 8.92
C PRO A 75 -26.06 34.61 10.44
N ALA A 76 -24.76 34.53 10.76
CA ALA A 76 -24.08 34.81 12.03
C ALA A 76 -23.89 33.64 13.02
N GLY A 77 -22.63 33.37 13.34
CA GLY A 77 -22.24 32.45 14.42
C GLY A 77 -20.76 32.12 14.39
N SER A 78 -19.98 32.91 15.13
CA SER A 78 -18.55 32.74 15.43
C SER A 78 -18.18 31.31 15.85
N ALA A 79 -17.03 30.81 15.37
CA ALA A 79 -15.96 30.23 16.20
C ALA A 79 -15.05 29.32 15.35
N ALA A 80 -13.77 29.70 15.26
CA ALA A 80 -12.70 28.74 15.03
C ALA A 80 -12.68 27.71 16.18
N PRO A 81 -12.35 26.45 15.89
CA PRO A 81 -11.10 25.93 16.45
C PRO A 81 -10.31 25.01 15.49
N THR A 82 -9.00 25.24 15.50
CA THR A 82 -7.87 24.30 15.44
C THR A 82 -8.04 22.86 14.94
N THR A 83 -7.05 22.47 14.12
CA THR A 83 -6.42 21.14 13.94
C THR A 83 -7.20 20.04 13.22
N THR A 84 -6.44 19.26 12.43
CA THR A 84 -6.64 17.83 12.10
C THR A 84 -6.86 17.53 10.61
N THR A 85 -5.77 17.07 10.00
CA THR A 85 -5.73 15.90 9.09
C THR A 85 -6.16 16.10 7.64
N THR A 86 -5.15 16.41 6.84
CA THR A 86 -4.78 15.67 5.62
C THR A 86 -5.68 14.47 5.29
N PRO A 87 -6.58 14.55 4.31
CA PRO A 87 -7.05 13.37 3.61
C PRO A 87 -6.00 13.02 2.55
N THR A 88 -4.91 12.41 3.02
CA THR A 88 -4.05 11.57 2.18
C THR A 88 -4.90 10.34 1.81
N ILE A 89 -5.63 10.43 0.71
CA ILE A 89 -6.15 9.25 0.02
C ILE A 89 -4.98 8.74 -0.81
N THR A 90 -4.16 7.90 -0.19
CA THR A 90 -3.00 7.23 -0.77
C THR A 90 -3.46 6.12 -1.70
N ASP A 91 -2.89 6.12 -2.90
CA ASP A 91 -2.89 5.10 -3.96
C ASP A 91 -2.38 3.69 -3.55
N GLU A 92 -2.26 3.40 -2.25
CA GLU A 92 -1.86 2.09 -1.71
C GLU A 92 -2.95 1.02 -1.97
N ALA A 93 -4.21 1.43 -2.17
CA ALA A 93 -5.32 0.49 -2.34
C ALA A 93 -5.30 -0.26 -3.69
N VAL A 94 -4.69 0.31 -4.74
CA VAL A 94 -4.67 -0.30 -6.09
C VAL A 94 -3.63 -1.42 -6.18
N LEU A 95 -2.45 -1.23 -5.59
CA LEU A 95 -1.41 -2.27 -5.51
C LEU A 95 -1.84 -3.44 -4.61
N GLU A 96 -2.48 -3.15 -3.48
CA GLU A 96 -2.96 -4.20 -2.55
C GLU A 96 -4.03 -5.13 -3.15
N ARG A 97 -4.76 -4.71 -4.18
CA ARG A 97 -5.76 -5.56 -4.87
C ARG A 97 -5.15 -6.64 -5.76
N SER A 98 -3.85 -6.54 -6.06
CA SER A 98 -3.12 -7.48 -6.92
C SER A 98 -2.25 -8.49 -6.15
N LEU A 99 -2.13 -8.39 -4.83
CA LEU A 99 -1.34 -9.33 -4.06
C LEU A 99 -2.08 -10.67 -3.90
N PRO A 100 -1.39 -11.81 -4.04
CA PRO A 100 -2.02 -13.10 -3.80
C PRO A 100 -2.38 -13.24 -2.31
N PRO A 101 -3.47 -13.91 -1.95
CA PRO A 101 -3.76 -14.19 -0.56
C PRO A 101 -2.73 -15.19 0.01
N PHE A 102 -2.15 -14.88 1.17
CA PHE A 102 -1.16 -15.77 1.82
C PHE A 102 -1.78 -16.69 2.88
N ALA A 103 -3.01 -16.42 3.30
CA ALA A 103 -3.64 -17.09 4.42
C ALA A 103 -5.15 -17.21 4.22
N ARG A 104 -5.75 -18.27 4.76
CA ARG A 104 -7.19 -18.53 4.77
C ARG A 104 -7.71 -18.74 6.18
N VAL A 105 -8.87 -18.18 6.47
CA VAL A 105 -9.57 -18.36 7.74
C VAL A 105 -10.32 -19.69 7.72
N ASN A 106 -9.95 -20.63 8.59
CA ASN A 106 -10.61 -21.94 8.69
C ASN A 106 -11.77 -21.93 9.66
N ALA A 107 -11.67 -21.19 10.77
CA ALA A 107 -12.73 -21.09 11.78
C ALA A 107 -12.61 -19.77 12.54
N VAL A 108 -13.75 -19.21 12.93
CA VAL A 108 -13.85 -18.01 13.77
C VAL A 108 -14.72 -18.36 14.96
N ALA A 109 -14.25 -18.07 16.18
CA ALA A 109 -15.03 -18.31 17.38
C ALA A 109 -16.13 -17.24 17.54
N PRO A 110 -17.34 -17.61 18.01
CA PRO A 110 -18.37 -16.63 18.36
C PRO A 110 -17.87 -15.73 19.50
N ASP A 111 -18.33 -14.48 19.52
CA ASP A 111 -17.93 -13.45 20.50
C ASP A 111 -16.42 -13.16 20.57
N SER A 112 -15.67 -13.56 19.55
CA SER A 112 -14.25 -13.23 19.42
C SER A 112 -14.04 -11.87 18.76
N PRO A 113 -12.90 -11.19 19.00
CA PRO A 113 -12.60 -9.95 18.30
C PRO A 113 -12.55 -10.08 16.78
N ALA A 114 -12.25 -11.28 16.25
CA ALA A 114 -12.36 -11.55 14.83
C ALA A 114 -13.81 -11.61 14.34
N HIS A 115 -14.72 -12.14 15.14
CA HIS A 115 -16.16 -12.13 14.83
C HIS A 115 -16.75 -10.72 14.91
N GLU A 116 -16.42 -9.96 15.96
CA GLU A 116 -16.83 -8.55 16.10
C GLU A 116 -16.32 -7.69 14.94
N ALA A 117 -15.12 -7.99 14.44
CA ALA A 117 -14.55 -7.33 13.27
C ALA A 117 -15.20 -7.76 11.93
N GLY A 118 -16.10 -8.75 11.92
CA GLY A 118 -16.79 -9.21 10.72
C GLY A 118 -16.00 -10.20 9.85
N LEU A 119 -14.97 -10.85 10.41
CA LEU A 119 -14.22 -11.92 9.75
C LEU A 119 -15.08 -13.18 9.67
N VAL A 120 -15.14 -13.82 8.50
CA VAL A 120 -15.95 -15.02 8.26
C VAL A 120 -15.06 -16.20 7.88
N GLN A 121 -15.53 -17.41 8.16
CA GLN A 121 -14.90 -18.64 7.68
C GLN A 121 -14.79 -18.62 6.15
N GLY A 122 -13.61 -18.96 5.63
CA GLY A 122 -13.33 -18.96 4.19
C GLY A 122 -12.75 -17.65 3.66
N ASP A 123 -12.69 -16.58 4.46
CA ASP A 123 -12.04 -15.32 4.05
C ASP A 123 -10.54 -15.56 3.79
N ARG A 124 -10.05 -15.00 2.68
CA ARG A 124 -8.64 -15.08 2.25
C ARG A 124 -7.93 -13.77 2.56
N ILE A 125 -6.92 -13.81 3.41
CA ILE A 125 -6.21 -12.62 3.89
C ILE A 125 -5.12 -12.24 2.89
N VAL A 126 -5.18 -11.00 2.42
CA VAL A 126 -4.18 -10.43 1.49
C VAL A 126 -3.18 -9.57 2.26
N VAL A 127 -3.67 -8.71 3.17
CA VAL A 127 -2.84 -7.83 4.00
C VAL A 127 -3.34 -7.86 5.44
N PHE A 128 -2.41 -7.98 6.39
CA PHE A 128 -2.71 -7.97 7.82
C PHE A 128 -1.84 -6.91 8.51
N GLY A 129 -2.36 -5.71 8.69
CA GLY A 129 -1.63 -4.59 9.28
C GLY A 129 -0.37 -4.26 8.48
N THR A 130 0.80 -4.66 9.00
CA THR A 130 2.11 -4.48 8.34
C THR A 130 2.63 -5.76 7.67
N VAL A 131 1.90 -6.88 7.75
CA VAL A 131 2.30 -8.18 7.22
C VAL A 131 1.61 -8.44 5.89
N ASN A 132 2.39 -8.87 4.90
CA ASN A 132 1.96 -9.20 3.54
C ASN A 132 2.67 -10.47 3.04
N VAL A 133 2.35 -10.90 1.81
CA VAL A 133 2.98 -12.06 1.14
C VAL A 133 4.50 -11.95 1.06
N ASN A 134 5.03 -10.74 0.92
CA ASN A 134 6.46 -10.51 0.78
C ASN A 134 7.22 -10.69 2.10
N THR A 135 6.51 -10.82 3.22
CA THR A 135 7.12 -11.04 4.53
C THR A 135 7.45 -12.53 4.70
N PRO A 136 8.73 -12.91 4.81
CA PRO A 136 9.08 -14.30 5.10
C PRO A 136 8.57 -14.68 6.50
N ASN A 137 8.07 -15.91 6.64
CA ASN A 137 7.55 -16.44 7.91
C ASN A 137 6.32 -15.65 8.45
N THR A 138 5.29 -15.53 7.61
CA THR A 138 4.06 -14.74 7.86
C THR A 138 3.35 -15.10 9.15
N LEU A 139 3.19 -16.39 9.47
CA LEU A 139 2.42 -16.87 10.63
C LEU A 139 3.04 -16.48 11.99
N PRO A 140 4.32 -16.79 12.28
CA PRO A 140 4.96 -16.34 13.53
C PRO A 140 5.02 -14.83 13.64
N THR A 141 5.31 -14.14 12.54
CA THR A 141 5.42 -12.68 12.51
C THR A 141 4.08 -12.01 12.76
N LEU A 142 2.99 -12.55 12.20
CA LEU A 142 1.63 -12.11 12.48
C LEU A 142 1.30 -12.29 13.96
N SER A 143 1.61 -13.45 14.55
CA SER A 143 1.33 -13.69 15.97
C SER A 143 2.07 -12.72 16.91
N ALA A 144 3.35 -12.42 16.63
CA ALA A 144 4.14 -11.44 17.37
C ALA A 144 3.63 -10.01 17.16
N HIS A 145 3.22 -9.67 15.94
CA HIS A 145 2.67 -8.36 15.63
C HIS A 145 1.36 -8.10 16.38
N VAL A 146 0.48 -9.11 16.42
CA VAL A 146 -0.78 -9.08 17.16
C VAL A 146 -0.56 -8.94 18.67
N GLN A 147 0.41 -9.68 19.24
CA GLN A 147 0.79 -9.55 20.65
C GLN A 147 1.35 -8.16 21.00
N SER A 148 2.19 -7.60 20.12
CA SER A 148 2.73 -6.25 20.33
C SER A 148 1.68 -5.14 20.22
N ARG A 149 0.55 -5.44 19.58
CA ARG A 149 -0.56 -4.52 19.30
C ARG A 149 -1.84 -4.90 20.05
N GLU A 150 -1.71 -5.50 21.22
CA GLU A 150 -2.85 -5.73 22.13
C GLU A 150 -3.64 -4.44 22.39
N ASN A 151 -4.97 -4.53 22.27
CA ASN A 151 -5.93 -3.43 22.37
C ASN A 151 -5.76 -2.28 21.34
N LYS A 152 -5.05 -2.50 20.23
CA LYS A 152 -4.90 -1.51 19.16
C LYS A 152 -5.61 -1.98 17.88
N PRO A 153 -6.29 -1.10 17.13
CA PRO A 153 -6.92 -1.47 15.87
C PRO A 153 -5.87 -1.87 14.83
N ILE A 154 -6.06 -3.05 14.24
CA ILE A 154 -5.26 -3.59 13.14
C ILE A 154 -6.16 -3.66 11.91
N VAL A 155 -5.78 -2.94 10.86
CA VAL A 155 -6.49 -3.00 9.57
C VAL A 155 -6.08 -4.26 8.84
N VAL A 156 -7.06 -5.02 8.35
CA VAL A 156 -6.85 -6.27 7.62
C VAL A 156 -7.69 -6.24 6.36
N LYS A 157 -7.09 -6.60 5.23
CA LYS A 157 -7.79 -6.70 3.95
C LYS A 157 -7.97 -8.17 3.59
N VAL A 158 -9.22 -8.55 3.37
CA VAL A 158 -9.61 -9.92 3.06
C VAL A 158 -10.41 -9.98 1.77
N GLN A 159 -10.27 -11.07 1.05
CA GLN A 159 -11.04 -11.41 -0.13
C GLN A 159 -12.15 -12.39 0.28
N ARG A 160 -13.41 -12.02 0.03
CA ARG A 160 -14.57 -12.83 0.41
C ARG A 160 -15.03 -13.68 -0.76
N GLY A 161 -14.98 -15.01 -0.59
CA GLY A 161 -15.30 -15.96 -1.65
C GLY A 161 -14.31 -15.85 -2.82
N ASP A 162 -14.79 -16.10 -4.03
CA ASP A 162 -13.97 -16.06 -5.26
C ASP A 162 -14.02 -14.69 -5.96
N SER A 163 -14.70 -13.71 -5.36
CA SER A 163 -14.75 -12.33 -5.85
C SER A 163 -13.39 -11.64 -5.63
N THR A 164 -12.91 -10.87 -6.60
CA THR A 164 -11.68 -10.03 -6.48
C THR A 164 -11.92 -8.74 -5.66
N ASP A 165 -12.99 -8.72 -4.88
CA ASP A 165 -13.35 -7.61 -4.03
C ASP A 165 -12.66 -7.76 -2.68
N LEU A 166 -11.87 -6.75 -2.33
CA LEU A 166 -11.23 -6.67 -1.03
C LEU A 166 -12.14 -5.96 -0.04
N VAL A 167 -12.37 -6.61 1.09
CA VAL A 167 -13.08 -6.06 2.23
C VAL A 167 -12.03 -5.66 3.28
N SER A 168 -12.00 -4.38 3.63
CA SER A 168 -11.17 -3.88 4.73
C SER A 168 -11.91 -4.00 6.05
N LEU A 169 -11.34 -4.76 6.98
CA LEU A 169 -11.85 -5.00 8.33
C LEU A 169 -10.88 -4.44 9.37
N ILE A 170 -11.39 -4.07 10.54
CA ILE A 170 -10.57 -3.58 11.66
C ILE A 170 -10.66 -4.60 12.79
N LEU A 171 -9.57 -5.30 13.06
CA LEU A 171 -9.45 -6.26 14.15
C LEU A 171 -8.77 -5.61 15.35
N VAL A 172 -9.38 -5.72 16.53
CA VAL A 172 -8.79 -5.25 17.79
C VAL A 172 -8.45 -6.47 18.64
N PRO A 173 -7.18 -6.90 18.76
CA PRO A 173 -6.84 -8.04 19.59
C PRO A 173 -7.11 -7.74 21.06
N LYS A 174 -7.88 -8.61 21.71
CA LYS A 174 -8.29 -8.48 23.11
C LYS A 174 -7.84 -9.72 23.88
N GLN A 175 -7.29 -9.54 25.07
CA GLN A 175 -7.02 -10.65 26.00
C GLN A 175 -8.31 -10.96 26.79
N GLY A 176 -8.59 -12.24 27.05
CA GLY A 176 -9.67 -12.63 27.97
C GLY A 176 -11.10 -12.53 27.42
N TRP A 177 -11.31 -12.59 26.11
CA TRP A 177 -12.65 -12.67 25.49
C TRP A 177 -13.36 -14.02 25.71
N GLY A 178 -12.74 -14.96 26.43
CA GLY A 178 -13.33 -16.27 26.76
C GLY A 178 -12.84 -17.44 25.93
N GLY A 179 -11.93 -17.23 24.98
CA GLY A 179 -11.32 -18.30 24.18
C GLY A 179 -9.79 -18.30 24.16
N ARG A 180 -9.23 -19.10 23.25
CA ARG A 180 -7.77 -19.26 23.10
C ARG A 180 -7.19 -18.18 22.19
N GLY A 181 -6.16 -17.49 22.65
CA GLY A 181 -5.42 -16.49 21.88
C GLY A 181 -6.08 -15.11 21.85
N LEU A 182 -5.53 -14.22 21.04
CA LEU A 182 -5.85 -12.78 21.03
C LEU A 182 -6.99 -12.36 20.09
N LEU A 183 -7.22 -13.15 19.03
CA LEU A 183 -8.16 -12.82 17.96
C LEU A 183 -9.32 -13.81 17.87
N GLY A 184 -9.11 -15.07 18.30
CA GLY A 184 -10.14 -16.10 18.23
C GLY A 184 -10.42 -16.65 16.84
N CYS A 185 -9.49 -16.52 15.89
CA CYS A 185 -9.57 -17.12 14.56
C CYS A 185 -8.44 -18.15 14.34
N HIS A 186 -8.75 -19.19 13.57
CA HIS A 186 -7.78 -20.19 13.12
C HIS A 186 -7.41 -19.90 11.67
N ILE A 187 -6.16 -19.51 11.44
CA ILE A 187 -5.63 -19.12 10.14
C ILE A 187 -4.70 -20.22 9.65
N VAL A 188 -4.92 -20.70 8.42
CA VAL A 188 -4.05 -21.65 7.73
C VAL A 188 -3.38 -20.95 6.55
N PRO A 189 -2.12 -21.29 6.21
CA PRO A 189 -1.51 -20.79 4.99
C PRO A 189 -2.30 -21.28 3.76
N ALA A 190 -2.43 -20.42 2.76
CA ALA A 190 -3.17 -20.69 1.53
C ALA A 190 -2.38 -21.60 0.57
#